data_AF-A0A235F204-F1
#
_entry.id   AF-A0A235F204-F1
#
_cell.length_a   1.000
_cell.length_b   1.000
_cell.length_c   1.000
_cell.angle_alpha   90.00
_cell.angle_beta   90.00
_cell.angle_gamma   90.00
#
_symmetry.space_group_name_H-M   'P 1'
#
loop_
_entity.id
_entity.type
_entity.pdbx_description
1 polymer ?
#
loop_
_entity_poly.entity_id
_entity_poly.type
_entity_poly.pdbx_seq_one_letter_code
_entity_poly.pdbx_strand_id
1 'polypeptide(L)'
;MSVFNLLPLRLLRGIGMLLFVAVALQLAGCMTFAPPRPFTTEAETLAAKGEPTRRWQNEDGTTTLEYATQPYGRSCLMVQIDQGGIVLRQWDALDDENLMRVQKGMTREEVDRLLGEHRSEQTFRLSGEEVWDWNVRNYGPGIATLFNVHFIDGKVVRTSQTYVYPREGPFWGGWGYPHPYYRHPFFPPHPFFPYW
;
A
#
# COMPACT_ATOMS: atom_id res chain seq x y z
N MET A 1 42.32 65.35 16.68
CA MET A 1 42.28 63.87 16.58
C MET A 1 40.85 63.44 16.35
N SER A 2 40.45 63.14 15.13
CA SER A 2 39.33 62.23 14.84
C SER A 2 39.29 61.99 13.33
N VAL A 3 39.82 60.85 12.88
CA VAL A 3 39.65 60.38 11.50
C VAL A 3 38.67 59.22 11.59
N PHE A 4 37.45 59.46 11.14
CA PHE A 4 36.39 58.48 10.99
C PHE A 4 36.85 57.37 10.03
N ASN A 5 37.00 56.16 10.54
CA ASN A 5 37.24 54.94 9.76
C ASN A 5 35.95 54.58 9.01
N LEU A 6 35.78 55.11 7.81
CA LEU A 6 34.77 54.63 6.86
C LEU A 6 35.33 53.38 6.18
N LEU A 7 34.99 52.21 6.72
CA LEU A 7 35.08 50.95 5.98
C LEU A 7 34.40 51.16 4.61
N PRO A 8 35.08 50.91 3.49
CA PRO A 8 34.55 51.25 2.18
C PRO A 8 33.28 50.42 1.94
N LEU A 9 32.17 51.06 1.56
CA LEU A 9 30.88 50.42 1.25
C LEU A 9 30.99 49.23 0.27
N ARG A 10 32.08 49.16 -0.50
CA ARG A 10 32.43 48.05 -1.39
C ARG A 10 32.77 46.75 -0.63
N LEU A 11 33.44 46.83 0.53
CA LEU A 11 33.74 45.68 1.38
C LEU A 11 32.48 45.10 2.02
N LEU A 12 31.58 45.98 2.51
CA LEU A 12 30.30 45.58 3.11
C LEU A 12 29.37 44.90 2.09
N ARG A 13 29.36 45.36 0.83
CA ARG A 13 28.63 44.71 -0.27
C ARG A 13 29.17 43.33 -0.63
N GLY A 14 30.50 43.16 -0.63
CA GLY A 14 31.15 41.87 -0.89
C GLY A 14 30.86 40.83 0.20
N ILE A 15 30.90 41.25 1.46
CA ILE A 15 30.55 40.40 2.61
C ILE A 15 29.07 40.01 2.58
N GLY A 16 28.18 40.95 2.25
CA GLY A 16 26.75 40.66 2.11
C GLY A 16 26.46 39.64 1.00
N MET A 17 27.13 39.74 -0.15
CA MET A 17 27.00 38.78 -1.24
C MET A 17 27.55 37.39 -0.87
N LEU A 18 28.69 37.32 -0.16
CA LEU A 18 29.26 36.07 0.33
C LEU A 18 28.36 35.37 1.37
N LEU A 19 27.77 36.14 2.30
CA LEU A 19 26.81 35.61 3.28
C LEU A 19 25.53 35.12 2.59
N PHE A 20 25.04 35.83 1.58
CA PHE A 20 23.86 35.43 0.82
C PHE A 20 24.11 34.13 0.02
N VAL A 21 25.29 34.02 -0.61
CA VAL A 21 25.70 32.79 -1.30
C VAL A 21 25.86 31.63 -0.31
N ALA A 22 26.47 31.86 0.87
CA ALA A 22 26.62 30.84 1.89
C ALA A 22 25.26 30.33 2.42
N VAL A 23 24.30 31.22 2.65
CA VAL A 23 22.93 30.85 3.05
C VAL A 23 22.20 30.12 1.92
N ALA A 24 22.36 30.56 0.66
CA ALA A 24 21.78 29.87 -0.50
C ALA A 24 22.33 28.45 -0.68
N LEU A 25 23.62 28.23 -0.40
CA LEU A 25 24.24 26.90 -0.41
C LEU A 25 23.72 25.98 0.71
N GLN A 26 23.32 26.53 1.86
CA GLN A 26 22.73 25.74 2.95
C GLN A 26 21.30 25.27 2.66
N LEU A 27 20.58 25.93 1.74
CA LEU A 27 19.25 25.50 1.29
C LEU A 27 19.28 24.34 0.28
N ALA A 28 20.47 23.94 -0.20
CA ALA A 28 20.66 22.79 -1.09
C ALA A 28 20.83 21.45 -0.34
N GLY A 29 20.24 21.32 0.86
CA GLY A 29 20.12 20.05 1.56
C GLY A 29 19.27 19.09 0.74
N CYS A 30 19.90 18.26 -0.08
CA CYS A 30 19.22 17.20 -0.81
C CYS A 30 18.61 16.22 0.21
N MET A 31 17.28 16.23 0.36
CA MET A 31 16.57 15.13 0.99
C MET A 31 16.77 13.90 0.09
N THR A 32 17.82 13.12 0.36
CA THR A 32 17.97 11.79 -0.24
C THR A 32 16.91 10.91 0.39
N PHE A 33 15.84 10.64 -0.35
CA PHE A 33 14.87 9.62 0.01
C PHE A 33 15.52 8.25 -0.19
N ALA A 34 16.23 7.78 0.82
CA ALA A 34 16.67 6.38 0.87
C ALA A 34 15.43 5.52 1.18
N PRO A 35 15.18 4.43 0.43
CA PRO A 35 14.14 3.48 0.81
C PRO A 35 14.43 2.95 2.23
N PRO A 36 13.39 2.70 3.05
CA PRO A 36 13.58 2.14 4.38
C PRO A 36 14.42 0.87 4.30
N ARG A 37 15.48 0.80 5.11
CA ARG A 37 16.29 -0.42 5.20
C ARG A 37 15.40 -1.58 5.69
N PRO A 38 15.57 -2.80 5.16
CA PRO A 38 14.93 -3.99 5.69
C PRO A 38 15.20 -4.16 7.19
N PHE A 39 14.23 -4.74 7.90
CA PHE A 39 14.42 -5.14 9.29
C PHE A 39 15.42 -6.28 9.37
N THR A 40 16.15 -6.34 10.47
CA THR A 40 17.17 -7.36 10.74
C THR A 40 16.79 -8.30 11.87
N THR A 41 15.92 -7.86 12.78
CA THR A 41 15.45 -8.67 13.92
C THR A 41 13.97 -8.44 14.20
N GLU A 42 13.34 -9.43 14.84
CA GLU A 42 11.96 -9.32 15.35
C GLU A 42 11.81 -8.10 16.26
N ALA A 43 12.74 -7.90 17.19
CA ALA A 43 12.69 -6.79 18.13
C ALA A 43 12.70 -5.43 17.42
N GLU A 44 13.49 -5.29 16.36
CA GLU A 44 13.48 -4.10 15.49
C GLU A 44 12.16 -3.93 14.75
N THR A 45 11.60 -5.03 14.21
CA THR A 45 10.29 -5.01 13.53
C THR A 45 9.19 -4.56 14.51
N LEU A 46 9.12 -5.15 15.70
CA LEU A 46 8.14 -4.81 16.73
C LEU A 46 8.30 -3.37 17.22
N ALA A 47 9.53 -2.88 17.39
CA ALA A 47 9.77 -1.48 17.76
C ALA A 47 9.28 -0.51 16.69
N ALA A 48 9.38 -0.87 15.41
CA ALA A 48 8.99 -0.02 14.29
C ALA A 48 7.51 -0.13 13.89
N LYS A 49 6.89 -1.31 14.07
CA LYS A 49 5.53 -1.62 13.57
C LYS A 49 4.52 -1.91 14.67
N GLY A 50 4.95 -2.15 15.91
CA GLY A 50 4.12 -2.67 16.97
C GLY A 50 3.88 -4.17 16.85
N GLU A 51 2.85 -4.67 17.54
CA GLU A 51 2.46 -6.07 17.44
C GLU A 51 1.93 -6.41 16.04
N PRO A 52 2.27 -7.59 15.49
CA PRO A 52 1.72 -8.04 14.23
C PRO A 52 0.23 -8.34 14.36
N THR A 53 -0.50 -8.14 13.27
CA THR A 53 -1.90 -8.55 13.15
C THR A 53 -2.05 -10.06 13.35
N ARG A 54 -1.07 -10.84 12.87
CA ARG A 54 -1.03 -12.29 13.05
C ARG A 54 0.40 -12.84 13.07
N ARG A 55 0.59 -13.96 13.76
CA ARG A 55 1.83 -14.74 13.75
C ARG A 55 1.55 -16.11 13.15
N TRP A 56 2.24 -16.44 12.06
CA TRP A 56 2.14 -17.73 11.39
C TRP A 56 3.30 -18.61 11.77
N GLN A 57 3.01 -19.76 12.38
CA GLN A 57 4.00 -20.81 12.53
C GLN A 57 4.17 -21.55 11.20
N ASN A 58 5.41 -21.75 10.78
CA ASN A 58 5.77 -22.49 9.57
C ASN A 58 6.32 -23.87 9.95
N GLU A 59 6.21 -24.83 9.03
CA GLU A 59 6.62 -26.22 9.26
C GLU A 59 8.14 -26.37 9.44
N ASP A 60 8.93 -25.45 8.87
CA ASP A 60 10.38 -25.36 9.03
C ASP A 60 10.81 -24.76 10.39
N GLY A 61 9.85 -24.47 11.26
CA GLY A 61 10.06 -23.87 12.58
C GLY A 61 10.33 -22.37 12.53
N THR A 62 10.23 -21.70 11.38
CA THR A 62 10.24 -20.24 11.29
C THR A 62 8.88 -19.66 11.68
N THR A 63 8.84 -18.37 12.04
CA THR A 63 7.59 -17.63 12.24
C THR A 63 7.48 -16.53 11.20
N THR A 64 6.30 -16.33 10.60
CA THR A 64 6.01 -15.14 9.78
C THR A 64 5.13 -14.18 10.57
N LEU A 65 5.60 -12.95 10.75
CA LEU A 65 4.86 -11.84 11.33
C LEU A 65 4.08 -11.14 10.21
N GLU A 66 2.77 -11.05 10.36
CA GLU A 66 1.87 -10.38 9.42
C GLU A 66 1.48 -9.00 9.93
N TYR A 67 1.62 -7.99 9.08
CA TYR A 67 1.20 -6.62 9.33
C TYR A 67 0.25 -6.16 8.21
N ALA A 68 -1.01 -6.59 8.33
CA ALA A 68 -2.06 -6.21 7.40
C ALA A 68 -2.52 -4.77 7.63
N THR A 69 -2.69 -4.02 6.55
CA THR A 69 -3.30 -2.68 6.60
C THR A 69 -4.77 -2.69 6.18
N GLN A 70 -5.33 -3.87 5.88
CA GLN A 70 -6.75 -4.06 5.59
C GLN A 70 -7.63 -3.63 6.77
N PRO A 71 -8.91 -3.29 6.53
CA PRO A 71 -9.60 -3.23 5.24
C PRO A 71 -9.36 -1.94 4.44
N TYR A 72 -8.65 -0.96 5.00
CA TYR A 72 -8.55 0.38 4.43
C TYR A 72 -7.25 0.65 3.66
N GLY A 73 -6.17 -0.03 4.04
CA GLY A 73 -4.88 0.02 3.36
C GLY A 73 -4.79 -0.95 2.18
N ARG A 74 -3.60 -1.01 1.57
CA ARG A 74 -3.36 -1.72 0.29
C ARG A 74 -2.16 -2.67 0.33
N SER A 75 -1.61 -2.88 1.51
CA SER A 75 -0.39 -3.66 1.75
C SER A 75 -0.60 -4.63 2.90
N CYS A 76 0.10 -5.75 2.86
CA CYS A 76 0.23 -6.67 3.98
C CYS A 76 1.69 -7.09 4.10
N LEU A 77 2.44 -6.41 4.97
CA LEU A 77 3.86 -6.69 5.16
C LEU A 77 4.01 -8.02 5.90
N MET A 78 4.74 -8.95 5.30
CA MET A 78 5.15 -10.21 5.90
C MET A 78 6.62 -10.15 6.25
N VAL A 79 6.98 -10.54 7.47
CA VAL A 79 8.36 -10.63 7.95
C VAL A 79 8.60 -12.04 8.49
N GLN A 80 9.41 -12.83 7.79
CA GLN A 80 9.76 -14.17 8.23
C GLN A 80 11.02 -14.13 9.10
N ILE A 81 10.94 -14.72 10.28
CA ILE A 81 11.99 -14.77 11.30
C ILE A 81 12.35 -16.21 11.65
N ASP A 82 13.62 -16.46 11.96
CA ASP A 82 14.08 -17.75 12.51
C ASP A 82 13.77 -17.90 14.01
N GLN A 83 14.15 -19.04 14.61
CA GLN A 83 13.94 -19.28 16.05
C GLN A 83 14.77 -18.33 16.95
N GLY A 84 15.80 -17.69 16.41
CA GLY A 84 16.62 -16.70 17.10
C GLY A 84 16.08 -15.27 17.00
N GLY A 85 14.97 -15.06 16.28
CA GLY A 85 14.40 -13.74 16.04
C GLY A 85 15.13 -12.92 14.97
N ILE A 86 15.96 -13.56 14.12
CA ILE A 86 16.62 -12.91 12.99
C ILE A 86 15.69 -12.90 11.80
N VAL A 87 15.58 -11.75 11.11
CA VAL A 87 14.78 -11.61 9.90
C VAL A 87 15.48 -12.31 8.73
N LEU A 88 14.80 -13.32 8.17
CA LEU A 88 15.27 -14.08 7.01
C LEU A 88 14.84 -13.41 5.70
N ARG A 89 13.60 -12.90 5.65
CA ARG A 89 13.06 -12.17 4.50
C ARG A 89 11.85 -11.33 4.87
N GLN A 90 11.56 -10.34 4.03
CA GLN A 90 10.37 -9.50 4.11
C GLN A 90 9.79 -9.24 2.72
N TRP A 91 8.46 -9.16 2.61
CA TRP A 91 7.75 -8.89 1.35
C TRP A 91 6.36 -8.31 1.63
N ASP A 92 5.74 -7.67 0.64
CA ASP A 92 4.32 -7.33 0.69
C ASP A 92 3.52 -8.50 0.09
N ALA A 93 2.65 -9.12 0.88
CA ALA A 93 1.82 -10.22 0.44
C ALA A 93 0.78 -9.80 -0.61
N LEU A 94 0.50 -8.51 -0.75
CA LEU A 94 -0.44 -7.96 -1.74
C LEU A 94 0.25 -7.38 -2.98
N ASP A 95 1.57 -7.61 -3.15
CA ASP A 95 2.27 -7.30 -4.39
C ASP A 95 1.76 -8.18 -5.56
N ASP A 96 1.79 -7.61 -6.77
CA ASP A 96 1.23 -8.22 -7.98
C ASP A 96 1.75 -9.64 -8.24
N GLU A 97 3.04 -9.88 -8.00
CA GLU A 97 3.66 -11.21 -8.17
C GLU A 97 3.00 -12.24 -7.23
N ASN A 98 2.67 -11.86 -6.00
CA ASN A 98 2.10 -12.76 -5.02
C ASN A 98 0.59 -12.98 -5.26
N LEU A 99 -0.13 -11.96 -5.72
CA LEU A 99 -1.52 -12.11 -6.17
C LEU A 99 -1.65 -13.14 -7.31
N MET A 100 -0.69 -13.16 -8.24
CA MET A 100 -0.64 -14.12 -9.34
C MET A 100 -0.34 -15.56 -8.90
N ARG A 101 0.14 -15.76 -7.66
CA ARG A 101 0.38 -17.11 -7.12
C ARG A 101 -0.89 -17.79 -6.63
N VAL A 102 -2.02 -17.06 -6.50
CA VAL A 102 -3.31 -17.68 -6.21
C VAL A 102 -3.74 -18.54 -7.39
N GLN A 103 -3.89 -19.84 -7.15
CA GLN A 103 -4.25 -20.82 -8.18
C GLN A 103 -5.55 -21.55 -7.83
N LYS A 104 -6.23 -22.01 -8.89
CA LYS A 104 -7.40 -22.86 -8.76
C LYS A 104 -7.06 -24.12 -7.95
N GLY A 105 -7.91 -24.47 -7.00
CA GLY A 105 -7.74 -25.63 -6.12
C GLY A 105 -7.00 -25.37 -4.81
N MET A 106 -6.45 -24.16 -4.61
CA MET A 106 -5.96 -23.75 -3.28
C MET A 106 -7.10 -23.72 -2.26
N THR A 107 -6.80 -24.08 -1.02
CA THR A 107 -7.67 -23.94 0.15
C THR A 107 -7.75 -22.48 0.61
N ARG A 108 -8.75 -22.18 1.44
CA ARG A 108 -8.84 -20.90 2.14
C ARG A 108 -7.61 -20.62 2.99
N GLU A 109 -7.12 -21.62 3.69
CA GLU A 109 -5.95 -21.51 4.57
C GLU A 109 -4.66 -21.24 3.78
N GLU A 110 -4.50 -21.85 2.59
CA GLU A 110 -3.39 -21.55 1.68
C GLU A 110 -3.46 -20.10 1.17
N VAL A 111 -4.65 -19.60 0.82
CA VAL A 111 -4.84 -18.22 0.38
C VAL A 111 -4.60 -17.22 1.51
N ASP A 112 -5.11 -17.49 2.70
CA ASP A 112 -4.93 -16.64 3.89
C ASP A 112 -3.46 -16.56 4.30
N ARG A 113 -2.74 -17.68 4.25
CA ARG A 113 -1.28 -17.71 4.49
C ARG A 113 -0.50 -16.98 3.39
N LEU A 114 -0.98 -17.02 2.15
CA LEU A 114 -0.32 -16.39 1.01
C LEU A 114 -0.51 -14.87 1.01
N LEU A 115 -1.74 -14.38 1.25
CA LEU A 115 -2.13 -12.98 1.08
C LEU A 115 -2.29 -12.20 2.40
N GLY A 116 -2.38 -12.91 3.53
CA GLY A 116 -2.72 -12.34 4.82
C GLY A 116 -4.20 -11.95 4.94
N GLU A 117 -4.52 -11.22 6.01
CA GLU A 117 -5.88 -10.82 6.35
C GLU A 117 -6.62 -10.14 5.20
N HIS A 118 -7.78 -10.67 4.86
CA HIS A 118 -8.69 -10.14 3.86
C HIS A 118 -9.52 -8.97 4.40
N ARG A 119 -10.00 -8.12 3.50
CA ARG A 119 -10.86 -6.98 3.84
C ARG A 119 -12.28 -7.41 4.16
N SER A 120 -12.86 -8.29 3.36
CA SER A 120 -14.24 -8.75 3.55
C SER A 120 -14.45 -10.17 3.01
N GLU A 121 -15.44 -10.84 3.57
CA GLU A 121 -15.93 -12.15 3.15
C GLU A 121 -17.42 -12.04 2.82
N GLN A 122 -17.82 -12.57 1.66
CA GLN A 122 -19.21 -12.57 1.21
C GLN A 122 -19.60 -13.91 0.61
N THR A 123 -20.76 -14.44 1.00
CA THR A 123 -21.30 -15.69 0.44
C THR A 123 -22.50 -15.42 -0.47
N PHE A 124 -22.43 -15.89 -1.72
CA PHE A 124 -23.49 -15.76 -2.72
C PHE A 124 -24.30 -17.05 -2.83
N ARG A 125 -25.49 -17.06 -2.23
CA ARG A 125 -26.35 -18.27 -2.14
C ARG A 125 -26.72 -18.90 -3.50
N LEU A 126 -26.88 -18.09 -4.55
CA LEU A 126 -27.32 -18.59 -5.86
C LEU A 126 -26.21 -19.31 -6.63
N SER A 127 -24.97 -18.83 -6.53
CA SER A 127 -23.80 -19.48 -7.15
C SER A 127 -23.14 -20.50 -6.23
N GLY A 128 -23.37 -20.41 -4.92
CA GLY A 128 -22.64 -21.18 -3.91
C GLY A 128 -21.21 -20.67 -3.68
N GLU A 129 -20.86 -19.50 -4.23
CA GLU A 129 -19.51 -18.94 -4.08
C GLU A 129 -19.37 -18.20 -2.74
N GLU A 130 -18.29 -18.49 -2.02
CA GLU A 130 -17.72 -17.63 -0.98
C GLU A 130 -16.64 -16.77 -1.62
N VAL A 131 -16.62 -15.47 -1.35
CA VAL A 131 -15.72 -14.52 -2.00
C VAL A 131 -15.02 -13.71 -0.94
N TRP A 132 -13.69 -13.78 -0.96
CA TRP A 132 -12.84 -12.94 -0.14
C TRP A 132 -12.26 -11.83 -1.00
N ASP A 133 -12.18 -10.62 -0.47
CA ASP A 133 -11.56 -9.50 -1.18
C ASP A 133 -10.46 -8.82 -0.36
N TRP A 134 -9.49 -8.24 -1.09
CA TRP A 134 -8.44 -7.39 -0.56
C TRP A 134 -8.45 -6.07 -1.31
N ASN A 135 -8.29 -4.96 -0.58
CA ASN A 135 -7.94 -3.69 -1.22
C ASN A 135 -6.46 -3.77 -1.63
N VAL A 136 -6.17 -3.62 -2.92
CA VAL A 136 -4.81 -3.74 -3.47
C VAL A 136 -4.36 -2.43 -4.11
N ARG A 137 -3.11 -2.39 -4.58
CA ARG A 137 -2.62 -1.27 -5.37
C ARG A 137 -3.55 -1.01 -6.56
N ASN A 138 -4.01 0.24 -6.68
CA ASN A 138 -4.94 0.62 -7.72
C ASN A 138 -4.19 0.98 -9.00
N TYR A 139 -4.29 0.13 -10.02
CA TYR A 139 -3.86 0.42 -11.39
C TYR A 139 -5.04 0.67 -12.33
N GLY A 140 -6.26 0.57 -11.80
CA GLY A 140 -7.49 0.65 -12.56
C GLY A 140 -8.00 2.08 -12.78
N PRO A 141 -9.08 2.20 -13.56
CA PRO A 141 -9.76 3.47 -13.84
C PRO A 141 -10.55 4.06 -12.65
N GLY A 142 -10.71 3.30 -11.56
CA GLY A 142 -11.47 3.72 -10.38
C GLY A 142 -10.61 4.43 -9.32
N ILE A 143 -11.21 4.65 -8.14
CA ILE A 143 -10.51 5.16 -6.94
C ILE A 143 -9.85 4.04 -6.12
N ALA A 144 -10.29 2.79 -6.27
CA ALA A 144 -9.66 1.63 -5.66
C ALA A 144 -9.80 0.40 -6.57
N THR A 145 -8.91 -0.57 -6.38
CA THR A 145 -9.00 -1.90 -7.00
C THR A 145 -9.12 -2.93 -5.88
N LEU A 146 -10.12 -3.80 -5.98
CA LEU A 146 -10.26 -4.97 -5.13
C LEU A 146 -9.77 -6.19 -5.92
N PHE A 147 -8.95 -7.01 -5.28
CA PHE A 147 -8.64 -8.36 -5.76
C PHE A 147 -9.56 -9.35 -5.05
N ASN A 148 -10.33 -10.12 -5.80
CA ASN A 148 -11.30 -11.07 -5.26
C ASN A 148 -10.85 -12.51 -5.53
N VAL A 149 -10.94 -13.36 -4.52
CA VAL A 149 -10.74 -14.80 -4.63
C VAL A 149 -12.07 -15.48 -4.37
N HIS A 150 -12.51 -16.30 -5.33
CA HIS A 150 -13.80 -16.98 -5.28
C HIS A 150 -13.56 -18.46 -4.93
N PHE A 151 -14.30 -18.95 -3.94
CA PHE A 151 -14.23 -20.30 -3.43
C PHE A 151 -15.56 -21.02 -3.63
N ILE A 152 -15.49 -22.32 -3.95
CA ILE A 152 -16.61 -23.27 -3.84
C ILE A 152 -16.06 -24.48 -3.07
N ASP A 153 -16.81 -24.96 -2.08
CA ASP A 153 -16.38 -26.04 -1.19
C ASP A 153 -15.00 -25.80 -0.54
N GLY A 154 -14.71 -24.54 -0.20
CA GLY A 154 -13.45 -24.11 0.42
C GLY A 154 -12.24 -24.12 -0.53
N LYS A 155 -12.45 -24.28 -1.84
CA LYS A 155 -11.40 -24.33 -2.85
C LYS A 155 -11.53 -23.19 -3.86
N VAL A 156 -10.41 -22.55 -4.19
CA VAL A 156 -10.37 -21.48 -5.20
C VAL A 156 -10.88 -22.02 -6.53
N VAL A 157 -11.90 -21.36 -7.09
CA VAL A 157 -12.43 -21.66 -8.43
C VAL A 157 -12.00 -20.63 -9.47
N ARG A 158 -11.83 -19.37 -9.07
CA ARG A 158 -11.36 -18.26 -9.92
C ARG A 158 -10.92 -17.07 -9.08
N THR A 159 -10.21 -16.14 -9.71
CA THR A 159 -9.92 -14.81 -9.19
C THR A 159 -10.56 -13.74 -10.08
N SER A 160 -10.80 -12.55 -9.55
CA SER A 160 -11.28 -11.41 -10.33
C SER A 160 -10.78 -10.10 -9.75
N GLN A 161 -10.93 -9.00 -10.50
CA GLN A 161 -10.68 -7.65 -10.00
C GLN A 161 -11.95 -6.81 -10.13
N THR A 162 -12.19 -5.95 -9.14
CA THR A 162 -13.28 -4.97 -9.14
C THR A 162 -12.73 -3.58 -8.97
N TYR A 163 -13.11 -2.67 -9.87
CA TYR A 163 -12.77 -1.25 -9.75
C TYR A 163 -13.89 -0.52 -9.01
N VAL A 164 -13.53 0.13 -7.90
CA VAL A 164 -14.45 0.94 -7.12
C VAL A 164 -14.45 2.35 -7.71
N TYR A 165 -15.63 2.87 -8.00
CA TYR A 165 -15.81 4.25 -8.46
C TYR A 165 -16.43 5.11 -7.36
N PRO A 166 -16.19 6.43 -7.36
CA PRO A 166 -16.88 7.35 -6.48
C PRO A 166 -18.39 7.21 -6.61
N ARG A 167 -19.09 7.29 -5.47
CA ARG A 167 -20.57 7.31 -5.44
C ARG A 167 -21.14 8.57 -6.09
N GLU A 168 -20.41 9.68 -6.04
CA GLU A 168 -20.88 11.00 -6.46
C GLU A 168 -19.83 11.72 -7.31
N GLY A 169 -20.29 12.37 -8.38
CA GLY A 169 -19.50 13.30 -9.19
C GLY A 169 -18.69 12.67 -10.34
N PRO A 170 -18.40 13.44 -11.41
CA PRO A 170 -17.52 13.00 -12.50
C PRO A 170 -16.14 12.64 -11.95
N PHE A 171 -15.64 11.45 -12.28
CA PHE A 171 -14.25 11.09 -12.01
C PHE A 171 -13.37 11.73 -13.07
N TRP A 172 -12.54 12.68 -12.63
CA TRP A 172 -11.50 13.27 -13.44
C TRP A 172 -10.29 12.35 -13.37
N GLY A 173 -10.10 11.51 -14.40
CA GLY A 173 -8.90 10.70 -14.51
C GLY A 173 -7.63 11.57 -14.60
N GLY A 174 -6.44 10.96 -14.50
CA GLY A 174 -5.16 11.68 -14.52
C GLY A 174 -4.90 12.56 -15.76
N TRP A 175 -5.74 12.45 -16.80
CA TRP A 175 -5.67 13.23 -18.03
C TRP A 175 -6.69 14.38 -18.13
N GLY A 176 -7.39 14.71 -17.04
CA GLY A 176 -8.30 15.86 -17.00
C GLY A 176 -9.54 15.75 -17.89
N TYR A 177 -9.81 14.58 -18.48
CA TYR A 177 -11.08 14.28 -19.13
C TYR A 177 -12.00 13.61 -18.11
N PRO A 178 -13.26 14.07 -17.99
CA PRO A 178 -14.23 13.34 -17.20
C PRO A 178 -14.47 12.01 -17.91
N HIS A 179 -14.20 10.89 -17.25
CA HIS A 179 -14.65 9.61 -17.78
C HIS A 179 -16.18 9.63 -17.69
N PRO A 180 -16.92 9.60 -18.82
CA PRO A 180 -18.36 9.54 -18.75
C PRO A 180 -18.71 8.22 -18.10
N TYR A 181 -19.36 8.26 -16.94
CA TYR A 181 -20.18 7.13 -16.54
C TYR A 181 -21.14 6.91 -17.70
N TYR A 182 -21.14 5.72 -18.30
CA TYR A 182 -22.16 5.34 -19.27
C TYR A 182 -23.50 5.30 -18.53
N ARG A 183 -24.16 6.46 -18.44
CA ARG A 183 -25.59 6.57 -18.16
C ARG A 183 -26.27 6.02 -19.40
N HIS A 184 -26.40 4.70 -19.48
CA HIS A 184 -27.08 4.07 -20.61
C HIS A 184 -28.52 4.61 -20.67
N PRO A 185 -28.97 5.16 -21.80
CA PRO A 185 -30.28 5.82 -21.90
C PRO A 185 -31.48 4.86 -21.77
N PHE A 186 -31.25 3.53 -21.86
CA PHE A 186 -32.30 2.51 -21.79
C PHE A 186 -32.27 1.65 -20.52
N PHE A 187 -31.32 1.88 -19.61
CA PHE A 187 -31.28 1.18 -18.33
C PHE A 187 -31.58 2.20 -17.21
N PRO A 188 -32.67 2.01 -16.44
CA PRO A 188 -32.85 2.80 -15.22
C PRO A 188 -31.61 2.63 -14.33
N PRO A 189 -31.28 3.61 -13.47
CA PRO A 189 -30.24 3.42 -12.46
C PRO A 189 -30.54 2.09 -11.76
N HIS A 190 -29.63 1.13 -11.88
CA HIS A 190 -29.81 -0.12 -11.16
C HIS A 190 -30.06 0.25 -9.69
N PRO A 191 -31.08 -0.32 -9.02
CA PRO A 191 -31.07 -0.35 -7.57
C PRO A 191 -29.84 -1.19 -7.20
N PHE A 192 -28.70 -0.52 -7.06
CA PHE A 192 -27.47 -1.18 -6.64
C PHE A 192 -27.75 -1.69 -5.23
N PHE A 193 -27.80 -3.01 -5.11
CA PHE A 193 -27.94 -3.70 -3.84
C PHE A 193 -26.85 -3.18 -2.89
N PRO A 194 -27.19 -2.78 -1.66
CA PRO A 194 -26.20 -2.45 -0.66
C PRO A 194 -25.59 -3.77 -0.18
N TYR A 195 -24.30 -3.95 -0.36
CA TYR A 195 -23.55 -4.92 0.43
C TYR A 195 -22.60 -4.09 1.31
N TRP A 196 -23.12 -3.72 2.48
CA TRP A 196 -22.33 -3.43 3.68
C TRP A 196 -22.33 -4.69 4.52
#